data_AF-A0A2P5E8S3-F1
#
_entry.id   AF-A0A2P5E8S3-F1
#
_cell.length_a   1.000
_cell.length_b   1.000
_cell.length_c   1.000
_cell.angle_alpha   90.00
_cell.angle_beta   90.00
_cell.angle_gamma   90.00
#
_symmetry.space_group_name_H-M   'P 1'
#
loop_
_entity.id
_entity.type
_entity.pdbx_description
1 polymer ?
#
loop_
_entity_poly.entity_id
_entity_poly.type
_entity_poly.pdbx_seq_one_letter_code
_entity_poly.pdbx_strand_id
1 'polypeptide(L)'
;MFHPLARASLDEAAWLAKAVARDLGTTFQVPSFLYGAAHEEGRRADAIRRELGYFKPNFSGNQWAGGLNPESLALKPDEGPDQVDPTKGVVVIGATPWVDSFNIPIFSSDLAAVRGIARRVSGRGGGLPSVQAMALAHSETVVEVACYLLDPNKVGGDRVQVEVERLSKEEGLTVAKGYFTDLSQENIIRTYLRLVSFV
;
A
#
# COMPACT_ATOMS: atom_id res chain seq x y z
N MET A 1 7.05 3.09 -5.64
CA MET A 1 5.96 2.69 -6.55
C MET A 1 6.00 3.66 -7.72
N PHE A 2 5.72 3.19 -8.94
CA PHE A 2 5.71 4.03 -10.13
C PHE A 2 4.31 4.02 -10.73
N HIS A 3 3.76 5.20 -10.98
CA HIS A 3 2.50 5.37 -11.68
C HIS A 3 2.74 6.12 -12.98
N PRO A 4 2.15 5.69 -14.10
CA PRO A 4 2.10 6.51 -15.30
C PRO A 4 1.21 7.73 -15.04
N LEU A 5 1.71 8.92 -15.39
CA LEU A 5 0.98 10.18 -15.30
C LEU A 5 0.93 10.86 -16.67
N ALA A 6 -0.13 11.62 -16.91
CA ALA A 6 -0.39 12.32 -18.17
C ALA A 6 -0.28 11.36 -19.38
N ARG A 7 0.71 11.56 -20.24
CA ARG A 7 0.91 10.76 -21.48
C ARG A 7 1.80 9.53 -21.29
N ALA A 8 2.37 9.32 -20.10
CA ALA A 8 3.24 8.17 -19.87
C ALA A 8 2.43 6.87 -19.90
N SER A 9 3.03 5.80 -20.42
CA SER A 9 2.43 4.47 -20.44
C SER A 9 2.79 3.66 -19.20
N LEU A 10 1.98 2.64 -18.89
CA LEU A 10 2.28 1.71 -17.80
C LEU A 10 3.58 0.94 -18.06
N ASP A 11 3.91 0.68 -19.33
CA ASP A 11 5.16 0.01 -19.73
C ASP A 11 6.39 0.88 -19.45
N GLU A 12 6.30 2.19 -19.67
CA GLU A 12 7.37 3.14 -19.30
C GLU A 12 7.57 3.19 -17.78
N ALA A 13 6.48 3.20 -17.01
CA ALA A 13 6.56 3.13 -15.55
C ALA A 13 7.16 1.79 -15.08
N ALA A 14 6.80 0.68 -15.72
CA ALA A 14 7.34 -0.64 -15.43
C ALA A 14 8.82 -0.76 -15.78
N TRP A 15 9.24 -0.19 -16.91
CA TRP A 15 10.63 -0.10 -17.31
C TRP A 15 11.45 0.66 -16.26
N LEU A 16 10.98 1.83 -15.82
CA LEU A 16 11.67 2.63 -14.81
C LEU A 16 11.74 1.91 -13.45
N ALA A 17 10.63 1.27 -13.03
CA ALA A 17 10.61 0.46 -11.81
C ALA A 17 11.66 -0.66 -11.82
N LYS A 18 11.81 -1.37 -12.96
CA LYS A 18 12.82 -2.41 -13.16
C LYS A 18 14.25 -1.84 -13.16
N ALA A 19 14.47 -0.69 -13.79
CA ALA A 19 15.77 -0.03 -13.79
C ALA A 19 16.22 0.34 -12.36
N VAL A 20 15.33 0.97 -11.57
CA VAL A 20 15.61 1.29 -10.17
C VAL A 20 15.82 0.03 -9.32
N ALA A 21 15.03 -1.02 -9.54
CA ALA A 21 15.21 -2.30 -8.82
C ALA A 21 16.59 -2.92 -9.09
N ARG A 22 17.05 -2.88 -10.35
CA ARG A 22 18.38 -3.34 -10.74
C ARG A 22 19.48 -2.54 -10.05
N ASP A 23 19.36 -1.21 -10.01
CA ASP A 23 20.36 -0.37 -9.34
C ASP A 23 20.40 -0.66 -7.83
N LEU A 24 19.24 -0.82 -7.19
CA LEU A 24 19.13 -1.24 -5.79
C LEU A 24 19.78 -2.61 -5.54
N GLY A 25 19.51 -3.58 -6.40
CA GLY A 25 20.06 -4.92 -6.29
C GLY A 25 21.56 -4.99 -6.54
N THR A 26 22.05 -4.30 -7.56
CA THR A 26 23.46 -4.40 -8.01
C THR A 26 24.38 -3.42 -7.28
N THR A 27 24.00 -2.14 -7.17
CA THR A 27 24.85 -1.09 -6.60
C THR A 27 24.76 -1.07 -5.08
N PHE A 28 23.54 -1.19 -4.55
CA PHE A 28 23.29 -1.07 -3.11
C PHE A 28 23.23 -2.42 -2.39
N GLN A 29 23.22 -3.52 -3.15
CA GLN A 29 23.13 -4.90 -2.63
C GLN A 29 21.90 -5.08 -1.74
N VAL A 30 20.74 -4.60 -2.19
CA VAL A 30 19.46 -4.69 -1.46
C VAL A 30 18.53 -5.69 -2.16
N PRO A 31 18.05 -6.72 -1.44
CA PRO A 31 17.04 -7.63 -1.98
C PRO A 31 15.80 -6.86 -2.42
N SER A 32 15.46 -6.96 -3.71
CA SER A 32 14.41 -6.16 -4.35
C SER A 32 13.36 -7.06 -5.00
N PHE A 33 12.09 -6.78 -4.69
CA PHE A 33 10.94 -7.55 -5.13
C PHE A 33 10.03 -6.73 -6.04
N LEU A 34 9.83 -7.21 -7.25
CA LEU A 34 9.00 -6.61 -8.30
C LEU A 34 7.53 -6.99 -8.16
N TYR A 35 6.64 -6.03 -8.41
CA TYR A 35 5.19 -6.26 -8.45
C TYR A 35 4.50 -5.45 -9.56
N GLY A 36 3.23 -5.76 -9.80
CA GLY A 36 2.43 -5.11 -10.83
C GLY A 36 3.04 -5.32 -12.21
N ALA A 37 2.94 -4.32 -13.09
CA ALA A 37 3.46 -4.38 -14.46
C ALA A 37 5.00 -4.54 -14.52
N ALA A 38 5.71 -4.32 -13.41
CA ALA A 38 7.15 -4.52 -13.35
C ALA A 38 7.55 -6.00 -13.22
N HIS A 39 6.63 -6.90 -12.87
CA HIS A 39 6.86 -8.33 -12.76
C HIS A 39 6.07 -9.10 -13.84
N GLU A 40 6.67 -10.13 -14.44
CA GLU A 40 6.08 -10.86 -15.59
C GLU A 40 4.69 -11.44 -15.28
N GLU A 41 4.53 -12.03 -14.09
CA GLU A 41 3.24 -12.59 -13.63
C GLU A 41 2.28 -11.56 -13.00
N GLY A 42 2.67 -10.27 -12.94
CA GLY A 42 1.81 -9.25 -12.34
C GLY A 42 1.56 -9.44 -10.83
N ARG A 43 2.54 -9.94 -10.07
CA ARG A 43 2.41 -10.21 -8.62
C ARG A 43 1.85 -8.99 -7.89
N ARG A 44 1.04 -9.23 -6.85
CA ARG A 44 0.49 -8.16 -6.01
C ARG A 44 1.46 -7.76 -4.90
N ALA A 45 1.64 -6.46 -4.67
CA ALA A 45 2.49 -5.94 -3.60
C ALA A 45 2.09 -6.49 -2.22
N ASP A 46 0.80 -6.62 -1.94
CA ASP A 46 0.30 -7.10 -0.65
C ASP A 46 0.44 -8.61 -0.46
N ALA A 47 0.61 -9.38 -1.54
CA ALA A 47 1.01 -10.79 -1.47
C ALA A 47 2.48 -10.90 -1.07
N ILE A 48 3.38 -10.18 -1.76
CA ILE A 48 4.81 -10.13 -1.44
C ILE A 48 5.03 -9.70 0.02
N ARG A 49 4.38 -8.60 0.44
CA ARG A 49 4.44 -8.12 1.83
C ARG A 49 4.00 -9.19 2.83
N ARG A 50 2.98 -10.01 2.51
CA ARG A 50 2.54 -11.10 3.40
C ARG A 50 3.56 -12.22 3.52
N GLU A 51 4.15 -12.65 2.41
CA GLU A 51 5.21 -13.67 2.40
C GLU A 51 6.45 -13.19 3.17
N LEU A 52 6.78 -11.90 3.06
CA LEU A 52 7.86 -11.26 3.82
C LEU A 52 7.48 -10.94 5.28
N GLY A 53 6.29 -11.36 5.73
CA GLY A 53 5.86 -11.20 7.13
C GLY A 53 5.40 -9.80 7.54
N TYR A 54 5.34 -8.81 6.64
CA TYR A 54 5.05 -7.38 6.93
C TYR A 54 3.77 -7.11 7.75
N PHE A 55 2.80 -8.02 7.74
CA PHE A 55 1.55 -7.86 8.50
C PHE A 55 1.52 -8.64 9.82
N LYS A 56 2.65 -9.24 10.23
CA LYS A 56 2.82 -9.97 11.50
C LYS A 56 3.79 -9.18 12.39
N PRO A 57 3.28 -8.40 13.37
CA PRO A 57 4.13 -7.68 14.33
C PRO A 57 5.19 -8.61 14.93
N ASN A 58 6.43 -8.14 15.05
CA ASN A 58 7.54 -8.90 15.64
C ASN A 58 7.86 -8.45 17.08
N PHE A 59 7.07 -7.53 17.66
CA PHE A 59 7.17 -7.07 19.03
C PHE A 59 5.81 -7.15 19.76
N SER A 60 5.70 -6.55 20.95
CA SER A 60 4.50 -6.61 21.78
C SER A 60 3.29 -5.98 21.11
N GLY A 61 2.15 -6.67 21.22
CA GLY A 61 0.88 -6.23 20.65
C GLY A 61 0.92 -6.06 19.14
N ASN A 62 0.86 -4.82 18.66
CA ASN A 62 0.80 -4.46 17.24
C ASN A 62 2.06 -3.73 16.76
N GLN A 63 3.12 -3.73 17.58
CA GLN A 63 4.33 -2.98 17.32
C GLN A 63 5.36 -3.82 16.56
N TRP A 64 6.18 -3.12 15.79
CA TRP A 64 7.37 -3.66 15.16
C TRP A 64 8.61 -3.14 15.88
N ALA A 65 9.61 -3.98 16.08
CA ALA A 65 10.90 -3.61 16.63
C ALA A 65 12.05 -4.24 15.81
N GLY A 66 13.10 -3.47 15.56
CA GLY A 66 14.27 -3.94 14.82
C GLY A 66 14.05 -4.13 13.32
N GLY A 67 14.99 -4.81 12.67
CA GLY A 67 14.98 -5.11 11.23
C GLY A 67 14.34 -6.46 10.89
N LEU A 68 14.22 -6.73 9.59
CA LEU A 68 13.90 -8.06 9.08
C LEU A 68 15.04 -9.02 9.48
N ASN A 69 14.72 -9.99 10.33
CA ASN A 69 15.69 -10.94 10.88
C ASN A 69 15.49 -12.40 10.43
N PRO A 70 15.13 -12.71 9.16
CA PRO A 70 15.08 -14.09 8.73
C PRO A 70 16.48 -14.62 8.37
N GLU A 71 16.79 -15.86 8.76
CA GLU A 71 17.97 -16.60 8.28
C GLU A 71 17.96 -16.79 6.75
N SER A 72 16.77 -16.76 6.13
CA SER A 72 16.56 -16.77 4.67
C SER A 72 15.21 -16.16 4.28
N LEU A 73 15.15 -15.48 3.13
CA LEU A 73 13.91 -14.90 2.61
C LEU A 73 12.95 -15.99 2.13
N ALA A 74 11.66 -15.88 2.50
CA ALA A 74 10.61 -16.81 2.05
C ALA A 74 10.34 -16.74 0.53
N LEU A 75 10.78 -15.64 -0.11
CA LEU A 75 10.71 -15.43 -1.55
C LEU A 75 12.10 -15.09 -2.07
N LYS A 76 12.45 -15.63 -3.23
CA LYS A 76 13.62 -15.22 -3.98
C LYS A 76 13.44 -13.76 -4.48
N PRO A 77 14.37 -12.84 -4.21
CA PRO A 77 14.37 -11.51 -4.81
C PRO A 77 14.49 -11.59 -6.34
N ASP A 78 13.88 -10.63 -7.03
CA ASP A 78 14.03 -10.53 -8.49
C ASP A 78 15.35 -9.86 -8.86
N GLU A 79 15.82 -8.95 -8.00
CA GLU A 79 17.09 -8.24 -8.13
C GLU A 79 17.81 -8.21 -6.77
N GLY A 80 19.14 -8.28 -6.79
CA GLY A 80 19.97 -8.25 -5.59
C GLY A 80 20.20 -9.61 -4.91
N PRO A 81 20.85 -9.62 -3.73
CA PRO A 81 21.24 -10.85 -3.04
C PRO A 81 20.06 -11.52 -2.32
N ASP A 82 20.16 -12.84 -2.08
CA ASP A 82 19.19 -13.59 -1.25
C ASP A 82 19.32 -13.31 0.26
N GLN A 83 20.44 -12.70 0.67
CA GLN A 83 20.76 -12.38 2.05
C GLN A 83 20.31 -10.95 2.40
N VAL A 84 19.68 -10.80 3.55
CA VAL A 84 19.20 -9.49 4.05
C VAL A 84 20.26 -8.89 4.95
N ASP A 85 20.72 -7.68 4.61
CA ASP A 85 21.42 -6.82 5.56
C ASP A 85 20.38 -6.20 6.52
N PRO A 86 20.43 -6.48 7.84
CA PRO A 86 19.44 -6.00 8.79
C PRO A 86 19.30 -4.47 8.85
N THR A 87 20.34 -3.74 8.43
CA THR A 87 20.33 -2.26 8.40
C THR A 87 19.65 -1.70 7.15
N LYS A 88 19.58 -2.49 6.06
CA LYS A 88 18.96 -2.08 4.78
C LYS A 88 17.57 -2.67 4.58
N GLY A 89 17.33 -3.87 5.10
CA GLY A 89 16.10 -4.62 4.90
C GLY A 89 15.93 -5.05 3.44
N VAL A 90 14.69 -4.94 2.96
CA VAL A 90 14.29 -5.34 1.60
C VAL A 90 13.42 -4.25 0.96
N VAL A 91 13.37 -4.21 -0.37
CA VAL A 91 12.55 -3.26 -1.11
C VAL A 91 11.47 -3.98 -1.90
N VAL A 92 10.24 -3.46 -1.87
CA VAL A 92 9.15 -3.88 -2.76
C VAL A 92 8.84 -2.73 -3.71
N ILE A 93 9.14 -2.92 -4.99
CA ILE A 93 9.13 -1.88 -6.03
C ILE A 93 8.34 -2.38 -7.24
N GLY A 94 7.60 -1.50 -7.90
CA GLY A 94 6.72 -1.94 -8.96
C GLY A 94 5.98 -0.78 -9.60
N ALA A 95 5.24 -1.12 -10.65
CA ALA A 95 4.47 -0.18 -11.45
C ALA A 95 3.01 -0.61 -11.53
N THR A 96 2.09 0.32 -11.34
CA THR A 96 0.65 0.10 -11.42
C THR A 96 -0.04 1.30 -12.05
N PRO A 97 -1.29 1.16 -12.55
CA PRO A 97 -2.18 2.31 -12.73
C PRO A 97 -2.27 3.15 -11.46
N TRP A 98 -2.81 4.36 -11.59
CA TRP A 98 -3.00 5.28 -10.47
C TRP A 98 -3.80 4.62 -9.33
N VAL A 99 -3.35 4.85 -8.09
CA VAL A 99 -3.97 4.34 -6.87
C VAL A 99 -4.20 5.51 -5.94
N ASP A 100 -5.40 5.64 -5.41
CA ASP A 100 -5.67 6.59 -4.33
C ASP A 100 -5.49 5.92 -2.97
N SER A 101 -5.03 6.69 -1.98
CA SER A 101 -5.03 6.30 -0.58
C SER A 101 -6.04 7.14 0.20
N PHE A 102 -6.97 6.47 0.86
CA PHE A 102 -8.10 7.08 1.56
C PHE A 102 -8.25 6.45 2.95
N ASN A 103 -8.17 7.25 4.00
CA ASN A 103 -8.27 6.78 5.39
C ASN A 103 -9.58 7.25 6.01
N ILE A 104 -10.20 6.37 6.80
CA ILE A 104 -11.42 6.68 7.56
C ILE A 104 -11.15 6.46 9.04
N PRO A 105 -11.14 7.53 9.87
CA PRO A 105 -11.00 7.39 11.32
C PRO A 105 -12.26 6.82 11.97
N ILE A 106 -12.07 5.87 12.90
CA ILE A 106 -13.11 5.32 13.77
C ILE A 106 -12.74 5.64 15.21
N PHE A 107 -13.66 6.25 15.96
CA PHE A 107 -13.47 6.56 17.37
C PHE A 107 -13.63 5.30 18.22
N SER A 108 -12.57 4.51 18.28
CA SER A 108 -12.49 3.26 19.02
C SER A 108 -11.03 2.96 19.37
N SER A 109 -10.80 2.33 20.52
CA SER A 109 -9.54 1.70 20.88
C SER A 109 -9.49 0.21 20.52
N ASP A 110 -10.62 -0.36 20.08
CA ASP A 110 -10.72 -1.77 19.70
C ASP A 110 -10.21 -2.00 18.27
N LEU A 111 -8.90 -2.23 18.17
CA LEU A 111 -8.25 -2.56 16.91
C LEU A 111 -8.76 -3.89 16.32
N ALA A 112 -9.22 -4.85 17.13
CA ALA A 112 -9.69 -6.14 16.63
C ALA A 112 -11.02 -5.97 15.89
N ALA A 113 -11.95 -5.20 16.45
CA ALA A 113 -13.20 -4.84 15.79
C ALA A 113 -12.94 -4.10 14.46
N VAL A 114 -12.07 -3.09 14.46
CA VAL A 114 -11.76 -2.32 13.24
C VAL A 114 -11.00 -3.16 12.20
N ARG A 115 -10.18 -4.15 12.62
CA ARG A 115 -9.60 -5.15 11.70
C ARG A 115 -10.68 -6.01 11.03
N GLY A 116 -11.74 -6.35 11.76
CA GLY A 116 -12.91 -7.04 11.23
C GLY A 116 -13.60 -6.22 10.14
N ILE A 117 -13.83 -4.93 10.41
CA ILE A 117 -14.40 -3.98 9.45
C ILE A 117 -13.49 -3.85 8.22
N ALA A 118 -12.20 -3.57 8.39
CA ALA A 118 -11.26 -3.44 7.29
C ALA A 118 -11.21 -4.70 6.41
N ARG A 119 -11.31 -5.89 7.00
CA ARG A 119 -11.39 -7.15 6.23
C ARG A 119 -12.66 -7.18 5.37
N ARG A 120 -13.81 -6.81 5.92
CA ARG A 120 -15.11 -6.81 5.21
C ARG A 120 -15.20 -5.71 4.14
N VAL A 121 -14.50 -4.60 4.31
CA VAL A 121 -14.36 -3.54 3.28
C VAL A 121 -13.47 -3.99 2.13
N SER A 122 -12.37 -4.68 2.45
CA SER A 122 -11.37 -5.13 1.48
C SER A 122 -11.96 -6.13 0.48
N GLY A 123 -11.65 -5.96 -0.81
CA GLY A 123 -12.09 -6.87 -1.86
C GLY A 123 -11.59 -8.31 -1.63
N ARG A 124 -10.43 -8.48 -0.98
CA ARG A 124 -9.95 -9.82 -0.57
C ARG A 124 -10.87 -10.49 0.45
N GLY A 125 -11.54 -9.72 1.30
CA GLY A 125 -12.51 -10.24 2.28
C GLY A 125 -13.95 -10.28 1.77
N GLY A 126 -14.15 -10.12 0.46
CA GLY A 126 -15.49 -10.14 -0.16
C GLY A 126 -16.19 -8.78 -0.20
N GLY A 127 -15.48 -7.70 0.16
CA GLY A 127 -16.01 -6.34 0.14
C GLY A 127 -15.96 -5.67 -1.22
N LEU A 128 -15.57 -4.38 -1.23
CA LEU A 128 -15.53 -3.57 -2.43
C LEU A 128 -14.43 -4.05 -3.40
N PRO A 129 -14.73 -4.20 -4.70
CA PRO A 129 -13.74 -4.62 -5.68
C PRO A 129 -12.61 -3.61 -5.78
N SER A 130 -11.39 -4.08 -6.04
CA SER A 130 -10.20 -3.22 -6.16
C SER A 130 -9.88 -2.36 -4.93
N VAL A 131 -10.45 -2.65 -3.76
CA VAL A 131 -10.09 -1.99 -2.49
C VAL A 131 -9.21 -2.93 -1.67
N GLN A 132 -8.06 -2.43 -1.22
CA GLN A 132 -7.31 -3.03 -0.12
C GLN A 132 -7.53 -2.18 1.12
N ALA A 133 -7.86 -2.81 2.25
CA ALA A 133 -8.07 -2.11 3.50
C ALA A 133 -7.32 -2.79 4.64
N MET A 134 -6.82 -1.99 5.58
CA MET A 134 -6.18 -2.42 6.81
C MET A 134 -6.55 -1.49 7.96
N ALA A 135 -6.49 -2.00 9.18
CA ALA A 135 -6.73 -1.20 10.38
C ALA A 135 -5.39 -0.76 10.97
N LEU A 136 -5.24 0.54 11.23
CA LEU A 136 -4.03 1.15 11.79
C LEU A 136 -4.40 1.95 13.04
N ALA A 137 -3.70 1.71 14.15
CA ALA A 137 -3.86 2.55 15.33
C ALA A 137 -3.29 3.95 15.02
N HIS A 138 -4.10 4.98 15.21
CA HIS A 138 -3.71 6.38 14.99
C HIS A 138 -3.43 7.08 16.33
N SER A 139 -4.24 6.79 17.34
CA SER A 139 -4.03 7.21 18.72
C SER A 139 -4.61 6.17 19.69
N GLU A 140 -4.56 6.44 21.00
CA GLU A 140 -5.15 5.56 22.01
C GLU A 140 -6.68 5.38 21.85
N THR A 141 -7.35 6.32 21.19
CA THR A 141 -8.82 6.36 21.06
C THR A 141 -9.31 6.35 19.61
N VAL A 142 -8.39 6.28 18.65
CA VAL A 142 -8.71 6.31 17.22
C VAL A 142 -7.95 5.22 16.48
N VAL A 143 -8.70 4.41 15.74
CA VAL A 143 -8.17 3.46 14.76
C VAL A 143 -8.69 3.86 13.38
N GLU A 144 -7.81 3.91 12.40
CA GLU A 144 -8.17 4.20 11.01
C GLU A 144 -8.38 2.91 10.22
N VAL A 145 -9.42 2.90 9.38
CA VAL A 145 -9.48 2.00 8.23
C VAL A 145 -8.73 2.70 7.10
N ALA A 146 -7.47 2.31 6.89
CA ALA A 146 -6.65 2.80 5.80
C ALA A 146 -6.90 1.99 4.53
N CYS A 147 -7.28 2.67 3.45
CA CYS A 147 -7.62 2.04 2.18
C CYS A 147 -6.69 2.47 1.05
N TYR A 148 -6.36 1.51 0.19
CA TYR A 148 -5.82 1.73 -1.14
C TYR A 148 -6.90 1.39 -2.17
N LEU A 149 -7.28 2.37 -2.97
CA LEU A 149 -8.24 2.24 -4.07
C LEU A 149 -7.44 1.94 -5.34
N LEU A 150 -7.31 0.65 -5.66
CA LEU A 150 -6.44 0.18 -6.75
C LEU A 150 -6.97 0.54 -8.15
N ASP A 151 -8.25 0.91 -8.24
CA ASP A 151 -8.91 1.40 -9.45
C ASP A 151 -9.92 2.50 -9.04
N PRO A 152 -9.46 3.74 -8.82
CA PRO A 152 -10.31 4.84 -8.35
C PRO A 152 -11.47 5.19 -9.29
N ASN A 153 -11.39 4.80 -10.57
CA ASN A 153 -12.48 4.98 -11.53
C ASN A 153 -13.66 4.04 -11.26
N LYS A 154 -13.46 2.93 -10.53
CA LYS A 154 -14.52 1.98 -10.17
C LYS A 154 -15.06 2.18 -8.76
N VAL A 155 -14.17 2.48 -7.82
CA VAL A 155 -14.51 2.68 -6.41
C VAL A 155 -13.78 3.90 -5.87
N GLY A 156 -14.53 4.98 -5.66
CA GLY A 156 -14.05 6.21 -5.02
C GLY A 156 -14.14 6.16 -3.49
N GLY A 157 -13.51 7.15 -2.84
CA GLY A 157 -13.51 7.28 -1.38
C GLY A 157 -14.91 7.46 -0.78
N ASP A 158 -15.86 8.03 -1.52
CA ASP A 158 -17.27 8.15 -1.13
C ASP A 158 -17.93 6.78 -0.91
N ARG A 159 -17.69 5.83 -1.81
CA ARG A 159 -18.22 4.46 -1.68
C ARG A 159 -17.58 3.71 -0.53
N VAL A 160 -16.28 3.92 -0.31
CA VAL A 160 -15.58 3.33 0.84
C VAL A 160 -16.08 3.92 2.15
N GLN A 161 -16.29 5.24 2.22
CA GLN A 161 -16.86 5.91 3.39
C GLN A 161 -18.21 5.30 3.78
N VAL A 162 -19.13 5.18 2.81
CA VAL A 162 -20.47 4.61 3.05
C VAL A 162 -20.37 3.17 3.56
N GLU A 163 -19.49 2.34 2.99
CA GLU A 163 -19.36 0.95 3.42
C GLU A 163 -18.74 0.83 4.81
N VAL A 164 -17.74 1.66 5.14
CA VAL A 164 -17.18 1.72 6.50
C VAL A 164 -18.24 2.17 7.50
N GLU A 165 -18.99 3.23 7.22
CA GLU A 165 -20.07 3.71 8.08
C GLU A 165 -21.15 2.62 8.32
N ARG A 166 -21.53 1.90 7.27
CA ARG A 166 -22.49 0.79 7.35
C ARG A 166 -22.00 -0.32 8.27
N LEU A 167 -20.75 -0.75 8.10
CA LEU A 167 -20.12 -1.82 8.88
C LEU A 167 -19.86 -1.39 10.33
N SER A 168 -19.39 -0.17 10.55
CA SER A 168 -19.17 0.39 11.89
C SER A 168 -20.47 0.53 12.68
N LYS A 169 -21.58 0.86 12.01
CA LYS A 169 -22.90 0.93 12.64
C LYS A 169 -23.37 -0.43 13.17
N GLU A 170 -23.05 -1.53 12.49
CA GLU A 170 -23.34 -2.89 12.97
C GLU A 170 -22.60 -3.19 14.29
N GLU A 171 -21.40 -2.63 14.44
CA GLU A 171 -20.54 -2.77 15.64
C GLU A 171 -20.77 -1.65 16.68
N GLY A 172 -21.72 -0.73 16.44
CA GLY A 172 -22.00 0.40 17.34
C GLY A 172 -20.89 1.46 17.42
N LEU A 173 -19.99 1.51 16.42
CA LEU A 173 -18.84 2.41 16.41
C LEU A 173 -19.14 3.73 15.68
N THR A 174 -18.55 4.82 16.17
CA THR A 174 -18.67 6.15 15.55
C THR A 174 -17.55 6.38 14.55
N VAL A 175 -17.91 6.84 13.35
CA VAL A 175 -16.99 7.03 12.21
C VAL A 175 -16.87 8.52 11.91
N ALA A 176 -15.65 8.99 11.67
CA ALA A 176 -15.38 10.35 11.19
C ALA A 176 -15.39 10.40 9.65
N LYS A 177 -15.41 11.61 9.10
CA LYS A 177 -15.23 11.80 7.66
C LYS A 177 -13.84 11.36 7.24
N GLY A 178 -13.77 10.49 6.24
CA GLY A 178 -12.52 10.05 5.64
C GLY A 178 -11.85 11.13 4.79
N TYR A 179 -10.57 10.92 4.51
CA TYR A 179 -9.72 11.87 3.80
C TYR A 179 -8.69 11.13 2.93
N PHE A 180 -8.28 11.78 1.84
CA PHE A 180 -7.15 11.31 1.04
C PHE A 180 -5.84 11.67 1.72
N THR A 181 -4.88 10.75 1.73
CA THR A 181 -3.57 10.95 2.39
C THR A 181 -2.56 11.63 1.47
N ASP A 182 -2.87 11.77 0.18
CA ASP A 182 -2.01 12.36 -0.85
C ASP A 182 -2.82 13.27 -1.80
N LEU A 183 -2.11 13.98 -2.69
CA LEU A 183 -2.69 14.76 -3.77
C LEU A 183 -3.38 13.85 -4.81
N SER A 184 -4.48 14.34 -5.39
CA SER A 184 -5.10 13.67 -6.53
C SER A 184 -4.17 13.62 -7.75
N GLN A 185 -4.40 12.65 -8.63
CA GLN A 185 -3.66 12.50 -9.89
C GLN A 185 -3.62 13.82 -10.69
N GLU A 186 -4.75 14.50 -10.83
CA GLU A 186 -4.86 15.76 -11.57
C GLU A 186 -4.07 16.88 -10.90
N ASN A 187 -4.09 16.93 -9.56
CA ASN A 187 -3.34 17.94 -8.81
C ASN A 187 -1.83 17.75 -8.98
N ILE A 188 -1.34 16.50 -8.98
CA ILE A 188 0.07 16.18 -9.23
C ILE A 188 0.45 16.58 -10.65
N ILE A 189 -0.32 16.15 -11.66
CA ILE A 189 -0.07 16.49 -13.07
C ILE A 189 -0.06 18.00 -13.27
N ARG A 190 -1.06 18.72 -12.75
CA ARG A 190 -1.16 20.17 -12.87
C ARG A 190 0.05 20.87 -12.22
N THR A 191 0.48 20.39 -11.06
CA THR A 191 1.64 20.97 -10.36
C THR A 191 2.93 20.74 -11.15
N TYR A 192 3.14 19.53 -11.66
CA TYR A 192 4.28 19.23 -12.52
C TYR A 192 4.30 20.10 -13.79
N LEU A 193 3.18 20.19 -14.50
CA LEU A 193 3.07 21.01 -15.72
C LEU A 193 3.38 22.47 -15.45
N ARG A 194 2.94 23.02 -14.30
CA ARG A 194 3.30 24.39 -13.90
C ARG A 194 4.80 24.54 -13.70
N LEU A 195 5.46 23.59 -13.04
CA LEU A 195 6.91 23.64 -12.79
C LEU A 195 7.72 23.63 -14.09
N VAL A 196 7.32 22.80 -15.07
CA VAL A 196 8.05 22.68 -16.35
C VAL A 196 7.66 23.71 -17.39
N SER A 197 6.55 24.43 -17.22
CA SER A 197 6.14 25.51 -18.13
C SER A 197 6.94 26.82 -17.94
N PHE A 198 7.78 26.89 -16.89
CA PHE A 198 8.70 28.01 -16.65
C PHE A 198 10.15 27.67 -17.05
N VAL A 199 10.37 26.54 -17.73
CA VAL A 199 11.67 26.11 -18.28
C VAL A 199 11.66 26.27 -19.79
#